data_AF-A0A316RFG2-F1
#
_entry.id   AF-A0A316RFG2-F1
#
_cell.length_a   1.000
_cell.length_b   1.000
_cell.length_c   1.000
_cell.angle_alpha   90.00
_cell.angle_beta   90.00
_cell.angle_gamma   90.00
#
_symmetry.space_group_name_H-M   'P 1'
#
loop_
_entity.id
_entity.type
_entity.pdbx_description
1 polymer ?
#
loop_
_entity_poly.entity_id
_entity_poly.type
_entity_poly.pdbx_seq_one_letter_code
_entity_poly.pdbx_strand_id
1 'polypeptide(L)' 'MKKAERQYQENAQAAMRGTISDDLNPNYIFSTMPNELIVKVLSGEVDIKYIARKELSNRGYDAQGHYIGFNIK' A
#
# COMPACT_ATOMS: atom_id res chain seq x y z
N MET A 1 -8.68 10.33 19.16
CA MET A 1 -8.29 9.28 18.20
C MET A 1 -6.83 9.45 17.80
N LYS A 2 -6.09 8.34 17.73
CA LYS A 2 -4.73 8.34 17.17
C LYS A 2 -4.78 8.71 15.68
N LYS A 3 -3.68 9.25 15.13
CA LYS A 3 -3.60 9.68 13.72
C LYS A 3 -4.00 8.55 12.76
N ALA A 4 -3.55 7.33 13.02
CA ALA A 4 -3.85 6.17 12.18
C ALA A 4 -5.33 5.76 12.19
N GLU A 5 -5.96 5.75 13.38
CA GLU A 5 -7.39 5.45 13.51
C GLU A 5 -8.24 6.46 12.73
N ARG A 6 -7.88 7.74 12.80
CA ARG A 6 -8.55 8.80 12.04
C ARG A 6 -8.46 8.57 10.53
N GLN A 7 -7.26 8.28 10.02
CA GLN A 7 -7.06 7.98 8.61
C GLN A 7 -7.92 6.80 8.14
N TYR A 8 -7.98 5.72 8.94
CA TYR A 8 -8.80 4.55 8.61
C TYR A 8 -10.28 4.92 8.49
N GLN A 9 -10.81 5.72 9.42
CA GLN A 9 -12.20 6.18 9.39
C GLN A 9 -12.48 7.12 8.21
N GLU A 10 -11.54 8.02 7.88
CA GLU A 10 -11.65 8.92 6.73
C GLU A 10 -11.70 8.13 5.41
N ASN A 11 -10.84 7.12 5.25
CA ASN A 11 -10.87 6.22 4.09
C ASN A 11 -12.20 5.46 3.98
N ALA A 12 -12.73 4.95 5.11
CA ALA A 12 -14.01 4.24 5.14
C ALA A 12 -15.18 5.17 4.75
N GLN A 13 -15.19 6.40 5.26
CA GLN A 13 -16.19 7.42 4.89
C GLN A 13 -16.09 7.79 3.40
N ALA A 14 -14.88 7.94 2.87
CA ALA A 14 -14.67 8.22 1.45
C ALA A 14 -15.21 7.09 0.56
N ALA A 15 -15.00 5.83 0.95
CA ALA A 15 -15.54 4.68 0.24
C ALA A 15 -17.08 4.65 0.28
N MET A 16 -17.69 4.87 1.46
CA MET A 16 -19.15 4.96 1.60
C MET A 16 -19.77 6.07 0.74
N ARG A 17 -19.04 7.18 0.53
CA ARG A 17 -19.46 8.30 -0.32
C ARG A 17 -19.15 8.09 -1.81
N GLY A 18 -18.42 7.02 -2.16
CA GLY A 18 -17.98 6.76 -3.54
C GLY A 18 -16.91 7.71 -4.05
N THR A 19 -16.20 8.43 -3.17
CA THR A 19 -15.15 9.39 -3.56
C THR A 19 -13.77 8.74 -3.70
N ILE A 20 -13.65 7.45 -3.39
CA ILE A 20 -12.45 6.63 -3.61
C ILE A 20 -12.92 5.25 -4.08
N SER A 21 -12.24 4.67 -5.07
CA SER A 21 -12.49 3.29 -5.49
C SER A 21 -11.85 2.30 -4.52
N ASP A 22 -12.35 1.06 -4.48
CA ASP A 22 -11.78 0.01 -3.64
C ASP A 22 -10.30 -0.27 -3.97
N ASP A 23 -9.95 -0.26 -5.26
CA ASP A 23 -8.56 -0.44 -5.75
C ASP A 23 -7.59 0.62 -5.25
N LEU A 24 -8.10 1.81 -4.90
CA LEU A 24 -7.29 2.93 -4.40
C LEU A 24 -7.45 3.15 -2.90
N ASN A 25 -8.31 2.39 -2.22
CA ASN A 25 -8.55 2.53 -0.80
C ASN A 25 -7.42 1.87 0.03
N PRO A 26 -6.63 2.64 0.81
CA PRO A 26 -5.53 2.08 1.58
C PRO A 26 -5.96 1.04 2.62
N ASN A 27 -7.22 1.08 3.07
CA ASN A 27 -7.74 0.09 4.01
C ASN A 27 -7.77 -1.33 3.43
N TYR A 28 -7.78 -1.46 2.10
CA TYR A 28 -7.86 -2.73 1.39
C TYR A 28 -6.52 -3.21 0.82
N ILE A 29 -5.40 -2.54 1.15
CA ILE A 29 -4.06 -2.86 0.61
C ILE A 29 -3.63 -4.33 0.83
N PHE A 30 -4.16 -4.99 1.85
CA PHE A 30 -3.87 -6.39 2.18
C PHE A 30 -5.06 -7.33 1.97
N SER A 31 -6.13 -6.88 1.33
CA SER A 31 -7.38 -7.65 1.17
C SER A 31 -7.20 -8.97 0.40
N THR A 32 -6.23 -9.02 -0.50
CA THR A 32 -5.90 -10.22 -1.30
C THR A 32 -4.69 -10.98 -0.77
N MET A 33 -4.07 -10.53 0.33
CA MET A 33 -2.85 -11.13 0.87
C MET A 33 -3.17 -12.24 1.87
N PRO A 34 -2.52 -13.42 1.79
CA PRO A 34 -2.67 -14.47 2.79
C PRO A 34 -2.31 -14.00 4.21
N ASN A 35 -3.05 -14.48 5.21
CA ASN A 35 -2.84 -14.12 6.62
C ASN A 35 -1.40 -14.32 7.10
N GLU A 36 -0.75 -15.41 6.68
CA GLU A 36 0.64 -15.71 7.04
C GLU A 36 1.60 -14.59 6.64
N LEU A 37 1.40 -13.97 5.47
CA LEU A 37 2.22 -12.84 5.03
C LEU A 37 1.90 -11.57 5.82
N ILE A 38 0.63 -11.33 6.18
CA ILE A 38 0.24 -10.21 7.04
C ILE A 38 0.92 -10.32 8.40
N VAL A 39 0.99 -11.52 8.98
CA VAL A 39 1.72 -11.78 10.24
C VAL A 39 3.19 -11.44 10.09
N LYS A 40 3.84 -11.83 8.99
CA LYS A 40 5.25 -11.50 8.73
C LYS A 40 5.52 -10.00 8.55
N VAL A 41 4.55 -9.25 7.99
CA VAL A 41 4.61 -7.78 7.93
C VAL A 41 4.53 -7.18 9.33
N LEU A 42 3.62 -7.67 10.18
CA LEU A 42 3.46 -7.19 11.56
C LEU A 42 4.64 -7.54 12.46
N SER A 43 5.26 -8.71 12.26
CA SER A 43 6.44 -9.14 13.03
C SER A 43 7.73 -8.44 12.61
N GLY A 44 7.74 -7.80 11.44
CA GLY A 44 8.95 -7.17 10.86
C GLY A 44 9.87 -8.16 10.14
N GLU A 45 9.47 -9.43 9.98
CA GLU A 45 10.20 -10.41 9.15
C GLU A 45 10.25 -10.00 7.67
N VAL A 46 9.24 -9.25 7.23
CA VAL A 46 9.18 -8.64 5.89
C VAL A 46 9.31 -7.11 6.00
N ASP A 47 10.35 -6.53 5.40
CA ASP A 47 10.39 -5.08 5.15
C ASP A 47 9.43 -4.73 4.01
N ILE A 48 8.17 -4.50 4.36
CA ILE A 48 7.11 -4.19 3.40
C ILE A 48 7.41 -2.93 2.58
N LYS A 49 8.15 -1.96 3.14
CA LYS A 49 8.52 -0.75 2.41
C LYS A 49 9.57 -1.05 1.34
N TYR A 50 10.51 -1.96 1.60
CA TYR A 50 11.46 -2.42 0.59
C TYR A 50 10.75 -3.15 -0.55
N ILE A 51 9.83 -4.07 -0.24
CA ILE A 51 9.04 -4.79 -1.25
C ILE A 51 8.22 -3.81 -2.10
N ALA A 52 7.56 -2.83 -1.49
CA ALA A 52 6.82 -1.81 -2.23
C ALA A 52 7.71 -0.99 -3.18
N ARG A 53 8.92 -0.61 -2.74
CA ARG A 53 9.89 0.09 -3.61
C ARG A 53 10.35 -0.80 -4.78
N LYS A 54 10.59 -2.09 -4.52
CA LYS A 54 10.96 -3.05 -5.56
C LYS A 54 9.84 -3.24 -6.58
N GLU A 55 8.59 -3.29 -6.12
CA GLU A 55 7.43 -3.37 -7.01
C GLU A 55 7.29 -2.13 -7.90
N LEU A 56 7.46 -0.93 -7.35
CA LEU A 56 7.51 0.30 -8.16
C LEU A 56 8.65 0.27 -9.19
N SER A 57 9.85 -0.17 -8.77
CA SER A 57 11.00 -0.29 -9.67
C SER A 57 10.73 -1.29 -10.81
N ASN A 58 10.09 -2.43 -10.51
CA ASN A 58 9.70 -3.43 -11.50
C ASN A 58 8.64 -2.92 -12.48
N ARG A 59 7.93 -1.83 -12.13
CA ARG A 59 6.96 -1.13 -12.98
C ARG A 59 7.56 0.10 -13.66
N GLY A 60 8.83 0.40 -13.43
CA GLY A 60 9.54 1.56 -13.99
C GLY A 60 9.29 2.88 -13.25
N TYR A 61 8.91 2.83 -11.98
CA TYR A 61 8.63 4.00 -11.14
C TYR A 61 9.65 4.16 -10.00
N ASP A 62 9.92 5.40 -9.61
CA ASP A 62 10.63 5.73 -8.37
C ASP A 62 9.71 5.66 -7.13
N ALA A 63 10.25 5.90 -5.94
CA ALA A 63 9.49 5.87 -4.68
C ALA A 63 8.54 7.08 -4.51
N GLN A 64 8.65 8.09 -5.36
CA GLN A 64 7.78 9.26 -5.41
C GLN A 64 6.61 9.04 -6.39
N GLY A 65 6.63 7.96 -7.17
CA GLY A 65 5.61 7.65 -8.17
C GLY A 65 5.87 8.27 -9.54
N HIS A 66 7.09 8.77 -9.81
CA HIS A 66 7.46 9.23 -11.15
C HIS A 66 7.91 8.06 -12.02
N TYR A 67 7.44 8.01 -13.26
CA TYR A 67 7.95 7.06 -14.24
C TYR A 67 9.38 7.45 -14.64
N ILE A 68 10.32 6.55 -14.39
CA ILE A 68 11.75 6.70 -14.70
C ILE A 68 12.24 5.67 -15.74
N GLY A 69 11.33 4.85 -16.27
CA GLY A 69 11.64 3.74 -17.15
C GLY A 69 12.30 2.57 -16.42
N PHE A 70 12.74 1.58 -17.19
CA PHE A 70 13.52 0.46 -16.67
C PHE A 70 15.00 0.83 -16.79
N ASN A 71 15.58 1.39 -15.73
CA ASN A 71 17.02 1.50 -15.67
C ASN A 71 17.58 0.10 -15.37
N ILE A 72 17.76 -0.68 -16.44
CA ILE A 72 18.45 -1.97 -16.42
C ILE A 72 19.94 -1.62 -16.25
N LYS A 73 20.39 -1.48 -15.00
CA LYS A 73 21.81 -1.59 -14.70
C LYS A 73 22.10 -2.98 -14.20
#